data_AF-A0A969N3K7-F1
#
_entry.id   AF-A0A969N3K7-F1
#
_cell.length_a   1.000
_cell.length_b   1.000
_cell.length_c   1.000
_cell.angle_alpha   90.00
_cell.angle_beta   90.00
_cell.angle_gamma   90.00
#
_symmetry.space_group_name_H-M   'P 1'
#
loop_
_entity.id
_entity.type
_entity.pdbx_description
1 polymer ?
#
loop_
_entity_poly.entity_id
_entity_poly.type
_entity_poly.pdbx_seq_one_letter_code
_entity_poly.pdbx_strand_id
1 'polypeptide(L)'
;MSTWRQDGFHLLLGLTLAMVFFGVAVVVGGGLILLLSAIAPSSVRDAMNEFSQLLQAGLLITALLEIIAWYFLPRIGFVHPILARRMTTGMAAVALFMMVSLLFSL
;
A
#
# COMPACT_ATOMS: atom_id res chain seq x y z
N MET A 1 -25.21 9.49 19.38
CA MET A 1 -23.81 9.24 18.94
C MET A 1 -23.20 10.58 18.59
N SER A 2 -21.96 10.90 19.03
CA SER A 2 -21.34 12.16 18.62
C SER A 2 -21.01 12.11 17.12
N THR A 3 -21.17 13.23 16.42
CA THR A 3 -20.89 13.40 14.98
C THR A 3 -19.48 12.92 14.62
N TRP A 4 -18.49 13.25 15.45
CA TRP A 4 -17.11 12.75 15.36
C TRP A 4 -16.97 11.22 15.27
N ARG A 5 -17.84 10.48 15.96
CA ARG A 5 -17.82 9.00 15.93
C ARG A 5 -18.45 8.43 14.66
N GLN A 6 -19.45 9.11 14.11
CA GLN A 6 -20.04 8.76 12.81
C GLN A 6 -19.07 9.06 11.67
N ASP A 7 -18.38 10.21 11.72
CA ASP A 7 -17.36 10.59 10.73
C ASP A 7 -16.20 9.60 10.73
N GLY A 8 -15.73 9.16 11.90
CA GLY A 8 -14.71 8.12 12.01
C GLY A 8 -15.14 6.76 11.42
N PHE A 9 -16.42 6.39 11.57
CA PHE A 9 -16.95 5.15 10.98
C PHE A 9 -17.05 5.23 9.46
N HIS A 10 -17.50 6.38 8.92
CA HIS A 10 -17.54 6.62 7.48
C HIS A 10 -16.13 6.69 6.87
N LEU A 11 -15.16 7.24 7.58
CA LEU A 11 -13.78 7.28 7.11
C LEU A 11 -13.13 5.89 7.12
N LEU A 12 -13.39 5.07 8.16
CA LEU A 12 -12.96 3.67 8.18
C LEU A 12 -13.62 2.86 7.06
N LEU A 13 -14.92 3.05 6.81
CA LEU A 13 -15.62 2.40 5.72
C LEU A 13 -15.03 2.82 4.35
N GLY A 14 -14.79 4.12 4.17
CA GLY A 14 -14.16 4.66 2.97
C GLY A 14 -12.75 4.12 2.75
N LEU A 15 -11.95 4.02 3.81
CA LEU A 15 -10.59 3.44 3.75
C LEU A 15 -10.62 1.94 3.43
N THR A 16 -11.58 1.20 4.00
CA THR A 16 -11.75 -0.23 3.74
C THR A 16 -12.17 -0.45 2.28
N LEU A 17 -13.12 0.34 1.78
CA LEU A 17 -13.52 0.32 0.37
C LEU A 17 -12.35 0.67 -0.55
N ALA A 18 -11.58 1.72 -0.23
CA ALA A 18 -10.40 2.09 -0.99
C ALA A 18 -9.36 0.96 -1.06
N MET A 19 -9.12 0.27 0.06
CA MET A 19 -8.23 -0.91 0.08
C MET A 19 -8.75 -2.08 -0.75
N VAL A 20 -10.06 -2.32 -0.76
CA VAL A 20 -10.67 -3.35 -1.63
C VAL A 20 -10.49 -2.98 -3.10
N PHE A 21 -10.78 -1.74 -3.49
CA PHE A 21 -10.59 -1.28 -4.87
C PHE A 21 -9.12 -1.30 -5.30
N PHE A 22 -8.22 -0.91 -4.40
CA PHE A 22 -6.78 -1.02 -4.63
C PHE A 22 -6.36 -2.47 -4.84
N GLY A 23 -6.85 -3.40 -4.00
CA GLY A 23 -6.61 -4.83 -4.15
C GLY A 23 -7.10 -5.36 -5.51
N VAL A 24 -8.30 -4.98 -5.94
CA VAL A 24 -8.84 -5.34 -7.26
C VAL A 24 -7.96 -4.78 -8.38
N ALA A 25 -7.54 -3.52 -8.29
CA ALA A 25 -6.66 -2.91 -9.28
C ALA A 25 -5.30 -3.61 -9.37
N VAL A 26 -4.72 -4.01 -8.23
CA VAL A 26 -3.45 -4.76 -8.17
C VAL A 26 -3.62 -6.15 -8.79
N VAL A 27 -4.71 -6.87 -8.49
CA VAL A 27 -4.96 -8.20 -9.06
C VAL A 27 -5.19 -8.13 -10.56
N VAL A 28 -6.01 -7.18 -11.03
CA VAL A 28 -6.28 -6.99 -12.46
C VAL A 28 -5.02 -6.54 -13.19
N GLY A 29 -4.29 -5.56 -12.66
CA GLY A 29 -3.04 -5.07 -13.23
C GLY A 29 -1.95 -6.15 -13.27
N GLY A 30 -1.76 -6.88 -12.17
CA GLY A 30 -0.82 -8.00 -12.10
C GLY A 30 -1.18 -9.13 -13.07
N GLY A 31 -2.48 -9.46 -13.18
CA GLY A 31 -2.98 -10.43 -14.16
C GLY A 31 -2.69 -10.01 -15.61
N LEU A 32 -2.90 -8.74 -15.94
CA LEU A 32 -2.57 -8.16 -17.24
C LEU A 32 -1.07 -8.25 -17.54
N ILE A 33 -0.21 -7.95 -16.56
CA ILE A 33 1.24 -8.08 -16.72
C ILE A 33 1.65 -9.53 -16.96
N LEU A 34 1.06 -10.50 -16.25
CA LEU A 34 1.32 -11.94 -16.48
C LEU A 34 0.92 -12.35 -17.91
N LEU A 35 -0.23 -11.87 -18.37
CA LEU A 35 -0.75 -12.16 -19.71
C LEU A 35 0.16 -11.55 -20.80
N LEU A 36 0.60 -10.30 -20.60
CA LEU A 36 1.56 -9.65 -21.49
C LEU A 36 2.92 -10.35 -21.47
N SER A 37 3.38 -10.83 -20.32
CA SER A 37 4.64 -11.58 -20.19
C SER A 37 4.61 -12.90 -20.94
N ALA A 38 3.44 -13.52 -21.11
CA ALA A 38 3.27 -14.74 -21.90
C ALA A 38 3.33 -14.49 -23.41
N ILE A 39 2.97 -13.29 -23.88
CA ILE A 39 2.89 -12.94 -25.31
C ILE A 39 4.17 -12.24 -25.79
N ALA A 40 4.68 -11.27 -25.03
CA ALA A 40 5.81 -10.43 -25.40
C ALA A 40 6.79 -10.28 -24.22
N PRO A 41 7.54 -11.34 -23.88
CA PRO A 41 8.34 -11.39 -22.65
C PRO A 41 9.49 -10.37 -22.63
N SER A 42 10.13 -10.07 -23.76
CA SER A 42 11.27 -9.14 -23.81
C SER A 42 10.86 -7.68 -23.56
N SER A 43 9.85 -7.18 -24.27
CA SER A 43 9.37 -5.80 -24.11
C SER A 43 8.75 -5.54 -22.74
N VAL A 44 8.08 -6.54 -22.15
CA VAL A 44 7.57 -6.43 -20.78
C VAL A 44 8.71 -6.42 -19.77
N ARG A 45 9.76 -7.22 -19.96
CA ARG A 45 10.91 -7.25 -19.05
C ARG A 45 11.67 -5.92 -19.05
N ASP A 46 11.86 -5.31 -20.22
CA ASP A 46 12.53 -4.03 -20.36
C ASP A 46 11.70 -2.90 -19.72
N ALA A 47 10.39 -2.86 -19.98
CA ALA A 47 9.48 -1.93 -19.33
C ALA A 47 9.41 -2.15 -17.81
N MET A 48 9.32 -3.40 -17.35
CA MET A 48 9.30 -3.71 -15.92
C MET A 48 10.61 -3.31 -15.24
N ASN A 49 11.76 -3.50 -15.86
CA ASN A 49 13.03 -3.06 -15.29
C ASN A 49 13.08 -1.53 -15.14
N GLU A 50 12.66 -0.79 -16.18
CA GLU A 50 12.63 0.68 -16.17
C GLU A 50 11.66 1.23 -15.11
N PHE A 51 10.48 0.62 -14.96
CA PHE A 51 9.49 1.06 -14.00
C PHE A 51 9.68 0.49 -12.58
N SER A 52 10.38 -0.65 -12.42
CA SER A 52 10.46 -1.35 -11.13
C SER A 52 11.09 -0.51 -10.04
N GLN A 53 12.19 0.21 -10.35
CA GLN A 53 12.85 1.07 -9.36
C GLN A 53 11.98 2.24 -8.93
N LEU A 54 11.35 2.95 -9.88
CA LEU A 54 10.46 4.07 -9.59
C LEU A 54 9.24 3.62 -8.78
N LEU A 55 8.67 2.47 -9.14
CA LEU A 55 7.48 1.93 -8.49
C LEU A 55 7.80 1.40 -7.09
N GLN A 56 8.93 0.71 -6.90
CA GLN A 56 9.41 0.29 -5.58
C GLN A 56 9.74 1.48 -4.68
N ALA A 57 10.42 2.51 -5.19
CA ALA A 57 10.70 3.74 -4.44
C ALA A 57 9.41 4.48 -4.06
N GLY A 58 8.45 4.59 -4.99
CA GLY A 58 7.14 5.19 -4.74
C GLY A 58 6.37 4.44 -3.65
N LEU A 59 6.30 3.10 -3.73
CA LEU A 59 5.66 2.26 -2.73
C LEU A 59 6.33 2.36 -1.35
N LEU A 60 7.67 2.45 -1.30
CA LEU A 60 8.41 2.63 -0.06
C LEU A 60 8.07 3.97 0.60
N ILE A 61 8.05 5.06 -0.17
CA ILE A 61 7.67 6.40 0.31
C ILE A 61 6.22 6.39 0.84
N THR A 62 5.29 5.81 0.09
CA THR A 62 3.88 5.71 0.52
C THR A 62 3.74 4.89 1.80
N ALA A 63 4.43 3.74 1.91
CA ALA A 63 4.41 2.93 3.12
C ALA A 63 4.96 3.70 4.34
N LEU A 64 6.04 4.48 4.17
CA LEU A 64 6.58 5.34 5.23
C LEU A 64 5.58 6.42 5.66
N LEU A 65 4.93 7.09 4.70
CA LEU A 65 3.89 8.09 4.99
C LEU A 65 2.70 7.47 5.74
N GLU A 66 2.29 6.26 5.38
CA GLU A 66 1.24 5.53 6.08
C GLU A 66 1.64 5.17 7.51
N ILE A 67 2.88 4.68 7.74
CA ILE A 67 3.39 4.41 9.09
C ILE A 67 3.31 5.68 9.95
N ILE A 68 3.71 6.83 9.40
CA ILE A 68 3.64 8.14 10.06
C ILE A 68 2.17 8.50 10.36
N ALA A 69 1.29 8.41 9.36
CA ALA A 69 -0.13 8.71 9.54
C ALA A 69 -0.78 7.85 10.64
N TRP A 70 -0.56 6.53 10.62
CA TRP A 70 -1.09 5.61 11.63
C TRP A 70 -0.47 5.79 13.01
N TYR A 71 0.72 6.39 13.11
CA TYR A 71 1.30 6.79 14.39
C TYR A 71 0.62 8.04 14.99
N PHE A 72 0.22 9.00 14.15
CA PHE A 72 -0.42 10.24 14.59
C PHE A 72 -1.94 10.13 14.79
N LEU A 73 -2.65 9.36 13.95
CA LEU A 73 -4.10 9.14 14.01
C LEU A 73 -4.64 8.72 15.40
N PRO A 74 -4.00 7.83 16.18
CA PRO A 74 -4.48 7.49 17.53
C PRO A 74 -4.24 8.62 18.54
N ARG A 75 -3.24 9.49 18.34
CA ARG A 75 -2.94 10.61 19.26
C ARG A 75 -4.02 11.70 19.22
N ILE A 76 -4.62 11.89 18.05
CA ILE A 76 -5.73 12.84 17.85
C ILE A 76 -7.11 12.22 18.17
N GLY A 77 -7.16 11.00 18.70
CA GLY A 77 -8.40 10.31 19.08
C GLY A 77 -9.24 9.81 17.91
N PHE A 78 -8.70 9.81 16.69
CA PHE A 78 -9.43 9.51 15.46
C PHE A 78 -9.62 7.99 15.24
N VAL A 79 -8.68 7.19 15.74
CA VAL A 79 -8.66 5.73 15.55
C VAL A 79 -8.40 5.02 16.87
N HIS A 80 -9.04 3.87 17.08
CA HIS A 80 -8.77 3.03 18.25
C HIS A 80 -7.28 2.58 18.28
N PRO A 81 -6.56 2.70 19.41
CA PRO A 81 -5.12 2.43 19.47
C PRO A 81 -4.71 1.04 18.98
N ILE A 82 -5.56 0.03 19.21
CA ILE A 82 -5.33 -1.35 18.74
C ILE A 82 -5.34 -1.45 17.21
N LEU A 83 -6.28 -0.76 16.55
CA LEU A 83 -6.40 -0.77 15.09
C LEU A 83 -5.22 -0.05 14.45
N ALA A 84 -4.87 1.13 14.98
CA ALA A 84 -3.70 1.87 14.54
C ALA A 84 -2.42 1.03 14.64
N ARG A 85 -2.21 0.35 15.77
CA ARG A 85 -1.03 -0.50 15.98
C ARG A 85 -0.96 -1.67 14.97
N ARG A 86 -2.09 -2.32 14.67
CA ARG A 86 -2.15 -3.40 13.67
C ARG A 86 -1.80 -2.91 12.26
N MET A 87 -2.34 -1.75 11.86
CA MET A 87 -2.04 -1.16 10.55
C MET A 87 -0.59 -0.70 10.45
N THR A 88 -0.06 -0.03 11.49
CA THR A 88 1.35 0.39 11.50
C THR A 88 2.30 -0.81 11.41
N THR A 89 2.05 -1.91 12.12
CA THR A 89 2.89 -3.12 12.03
C THR A 89 2.80 -3.76 10.65
N GLY A 90 1.61 -3.82 10.04
CA GLY A 90 1.43 -4.32 8.69
C GLY A 90 2.21 -3.50 7.66
N MET A 91 2.07 -2.18 7.71
CA MET A 91 2.78 -1.28 6.79
C MET A 91 4.29 -1.25 7.04
N ALA A 92 4.74 -1.41 8.30
CA ALA A 92 6.15 -1.59 8.61
C ALA A 92 6.73 -2.88 8.02
N ALA A 93 5.97 -3.98 8.02
CA ALA A 93 6.39 -5.22 7.37
C ALA A 93 6.49 -5.07 5.84
N VAL A 94 5.53 -4.37 5.23
CA VAL A 94 5.58 -4.04 3.78
C VAL A 94 6.79 -3.16 3.46
N ALA A 95 7.02 -2.09 4.24
CA ALA A 95 8.18 -1.22 4.06
C ALA A 95 9.50 -1.98 4.19
N LEU A 96 9.61 -2.87 5.18
CA LEU A 96 10.80 -3.68 5.40
C LEU A 96 11.02 -4.68 4.26
N PHE A 97 9.97 -5.34 3.77
CA PHE A 97 10.03 -6.20 2.59
C PHE A 97 10.49 -5.42 1.34
N MET A 98 9.93 -4.23 1.11
CA MET A 98 10.32 -3.37 -0.02
C MET A 98 11.77 -2.90 0.09
N MET A 99 12.22 -2.53 1.29
CA MET A 99 13.60 -2.11 1.54
C MET A 99 14.60 -3.25 1.28
N VAL A 100 14.26 -4.48 1.68
CA VAL A 100 15.05 -5.68 1.36
C VAL A 100 15.04 -5.96 -0.14
N SER A 101 13.88 -5.87 -0.79
CA SER A 101 13.76 -6.04 -2.25
C SER A 101 14.63 -5.04 -3.02
N LEU A 102 14.65 -3.78 -2.59
CA LEU A 102 15.50 -2.74 -3.17
C LEU A 102 16.99 -3.06 -2.99
N LEU A 103 17.39 -3.50 -1.80
CA LEU A 103 18.78 -3.88 -1.49
C LEU A 103 19.30 -5.00 -2.41
N PHE A 104 18.46 -6.00 -2.73
CA PHE A 104 18.82 -7.09 -3.64
C PHE A 104 18.63 -6.75 -5.13
N SER A 105 18.06 -5.59 -5.45
CA SER A 105 17.87 -5.11 -6.84
C SER A 105 18.97 -4.16 -7.32
N LEU A 106 19.82 -3.68 -6.40
CA LEU A 106 21.00 -2.85 -6.63
C LEU A 106 22.25 -3.73 -6.87
#